data_AF-A0A927C5Z5-F1
#
_entry.id   AF-A0A927C5Z5-F1
#
_cell.length_a   1.000
_cell.length_b   1.000
_cell.length_c   1.000
_cell.angle_alpha   90.00
_cell.angle_beta   90.00
_cell.angle_gamma   90.00
#
_symmetry.space_group_name_H-M   'P 1'
#
loop_
_entity.id
_entity.type
_entity.pdbx_description
1 polymer ?
#
loop_
_entity_poly.entity_id
_entity_poly.type
_entity_poly.pdbx_seq_one_letter_code
_entity_poly.pdbx_strand_id
1 'polypeptide(L)' 'MGRRKKLWKRSENLPVVKIRVDSIQELDQDCWFGYGSTSVPTIRNVAKHCKRIIEADRSYPIIVTADGLLVDGGHRL' A
#
# COMPACT_ATOMS: atom_id res chain seq x y z
N MET A 1 -3.63 8.10 -18.95
CA MET A 1 -3.26 7.00 -18.02
C MET A 1 -3.27 7.49 -16.58
N GLY A 2 -4.00 6.83 -15.67
CA GLY A 2 -4.10 7.24 -14.25
C GLY A 2 -2.76 7.17 -13.50
N ARG A 3 -2.61 7.93 -12.40
CA ARG A 3 -1.36 8.05 -11.63
C ARG A 3 -0.77 6.68 -11.23
N ARG A 4 -1.58 5.75 -10.72
CA ARG A 4 -1.13 4.38 -10.37
C ARG A 4 -0.57 3.59 -11.57
N LYS A 5 -1.25 3.63 -12.72
CA LYS A 5 -0.77 2.95 -13.93
C LYS A 5 0.59 3.49 -14.41
N LYS A 6 0.84 4.79 -14.24
CA LYS A 6 2.14 5.41 -14.54
C LYS A 6 3.24 4.95 -13.58
N LEU A 7 2.93 4.80 -12.28
CA LEU A 7 3.87 4.28 -11.28
C LEU A 7 4.31 2.86 -11.65
N TRP A 8 3.36 1.97 -11.89
CA TRP A 8 3.63 0.57 -12.23
C TRP A 8 4.49 0.44 -13.48
N LYS A 9 4.17 1.18 -14.55
CA LYS A 9 5.00 1.19 -15.76
C LYS A 9 6.45 1.63 -15.52
N ARG A 10 6.68 2.54 -14.57
CA ARG A 10 8.03 2.99 -14.22
C ARG A 10 8.77 2.00 -13.33
N SER A 11 8.06 1.14 -12.61
CA SER A 11 8.65 0.13 -11.72
C SER A 11 8.89 -1.22 -12.38
N GLU A 12 8.36 -1.48 -13.58
CA GLU A 12 8.42 -2.79 -14.27
C GLU A 12 9.85 -3.39 -14.36
N ASN A 13 10.88 -2.56 -14.51
CA ASN A 13 12.27 -3.01 -14.66
C ASN A 13 13.14 -2.73 -13.43
N LEU A 14 12.54 -2.34 -12.30
CA LEU A 14 13.27 -2.17 -11.05
C LEU A 14 13.55 -3.52 -10.39
N PRO A 15 14.66 -3.65 -9.64
CA PRO A 15 14.96 -4.90 -8.95
C PRO A 15 13.89 -5.21 -7.88
N VAL A 16 13.49 -6.47 -7.83
CA VAL A 16 12.66 -6.98 -6.73
C VAL A 16 13.59 -7.44 -5.61
N VAL A 17 13.46 -6.80 -4.44
CA VAL A 17 14.28 -7.08 -3.26
C VAL A 17 13.42 -7.56 -2.11
N LYS A 18 14.00 -8.36 -1.22
CA LYS A 18 13.37 -8.73 0.05
C LYS A 18 13.72 -7.68 1.10
N ILE A 19 12.70 -7.16 1.77
CA ILE A 19 12.84 -6.27 2.93
C ILE A 19 12.13 -6.90 4.13
N ARG A 20 12.45 -6.45 5.33
CA ARG A 20 11.67 -6.84 6.51
C ARG A 20 10.33 -6.10 6.48
N VAL A 21 9.24 -6.79 6.77
CA VAL A 21 7.91 -6.14 6.80
C VAL A 21 7.85 -5.06 7.88
N ASP A 22 8.45 -5.32 9.03
CA ASP A 22 8.49 -4.39 10.17
C ASP A 22 9.37 -3.15 9.96
N SER A 23 10.09 -3.04 8.83
CA SER A 23 10.81 -1.80 8.48
C SER A 23 9.91 -0.78 7.77
N ILE A 24 8.66 -1.11 7.48
CA ILE A 24 7.71 -0.25 6.76
C ILE A 24 7.01 0.66 7.75
N GLN A 25 7.30 1.97 7.67
CA GLN A 25 6.79 2.95 8.64
C GLN A 25 5.26 3.10 8.59
N GLU A 26 4.67 2.88 7.41
CA GLU A 26 3.23 3.05 7.18
C GLU A 26 2.37 1.99 7.89
N LEU A 27 2.97 0.94 8.46
CA LEU A 27 2.28 0.01 9.35
C LEU A 27 1.75 0.70 10.61
N ASP A 28 2.44 1.75 11.07
CA ASP A 28 2.14 2.49 12.29
C ASP A 28 1.58 3.90 12.00
N GLN A 29 1.22 4.20 10.74
CA GLN A 29 0.67 5.48 10.32
C GLN A 29 -0.73 5.33 9.74
N ASP A 30 -1.58 6.34 9.96
CA ASP A 30 -2.87 6.41 9.29
C ASP A 30 -2.71 6.78 7.81
N CYS A 31 -2.47 5.77 6.98
CA CYS A 31 -2.36 5.90 5.53
C CYS A 31 -3.65 5.54 4.78
N TRP A 32 -4.70 5.06 5.47
CA TRP A 32 -5.95 4.61 4.85
C TRP A 32 -7.10 5.59 5.04
N PHE A 33 -7.15 6.28 6.17
CA PHE A 33 -8.21 7.21 6.52
C PHE A 33 -7.69 8.66 6.54
N GLY A 34 -6.39 8.84 6.77
CA GLY A 34 -5.62 10.06 6.52
C GLY A 34 -6.04 11.31 7.29
N TYR A 35 -5.16 12.30 7.27
CA TYR A 35 -5.48 13.69 7.63
C TYR A 35 -6.23 14.38 6.49
N GLY A 36 -7.52 14.68 6.69
CA GLY A 36 -8.34 15.47 5.75
C GLY A 36 -9.26 14.65 4.83
N SER A 37 -9.33 13.33 4.98
CA SER A 37 -10.45 12.56 4.43
C SER A 37 -11.65 12.64 5.38
N THR A 38 -12.87 12.65 4.84
CA THR A 38 -14.11 12.54 5.63
C THR A 38 -14.37 11.10 6.10
N SER A 39 -13.50 10.14 5.77
CA SER A 39 -13.71 8.73 6.08
C SER A 39 -13.24 8.41 7.49
N VAL A 40 -14.13 8.57 8.46
CA VAL A 40 -13.94 8.12 9.85
C VAL A 40 -13.67 6.60 9.88
N PRO A 41 -12.72 6.12 10.71
CA PRO A 41 -12.40 4.69 10.86
C PRO A 41 -13.48 3.94 11.66
N THR A 42 -14.73 3.97 11.18
CA THR A 42 -15.82 3.16 11.73
C THR A 42 -15.53 1.68 11.50
N ILE A 43 -16.13 0.80 12.31
CA ILE A 43 -16.03 -0.67 12.15
C ILE A 43 -16.32 -1.09 10.70
N ARG A 44 -17.33 -0.47 10.06
CA ARG A 44 -17.70 -0.78 8.68
C ARG A 44 -16.61 -0.40 7.68
N ASN A 45 -15.94 0.73 7.89
CA ASN A 45 -14.85 1.16 7.01
C ASN A 45 -13.61 0.30 7.21
N VAL A 46 -13.26 -0.03 8.45
CA VAL A 46 -12.19 -1.00 8.75
C VAL A 46 -12.46 -2.34 8.07
N ALA A 47 -13.68 -2.89 8.20
CA ALA A 47 -14.05 -4.15 7.54
C ALA A 47 -13.92 -4.09 6.00
N LYS A 48 -14.20 -2.95 5.36
CA LYS A 48 -13.96 -2.77 3.91
C LYS A 48 -12.48 -2.86 3.56
N HIS A 49 -11.59 -2.30 4.38
CA HIS A 49 -10.14 -2.45 4.20
C HIS A 49 -9.70 -3.90 4.41
N CYS A 50 -10.18 -4.57 5.46
CA CYS A 50 -9.91 -5.99 5.69
C CYS A 50 -10.33 -6.87 4.51
N LYS A 51 -11.51 -6.62 3.93
CA LYS A 51 -11.97 -7.32 2.72
C LYS A 51 -10.97 -7.16 1.57
N ARG A 52 -10.48 -5.94 1.34
CA ARG A 52 -9.47 -5.67 0.29
C ARG A 52 -8.14 -6.36 0.56
N ILE A 53 -7.75 -6.55 1.82
CA ILE A 53 -6.53 -7.29 2.21
C ILE A 53 -6.68 -8.78 1.88
N ILE A 54 -7.84 -9.35 2.20
CA ILE A 54 -8.15 -10.76 1.92
C ILE A 54 -8.17 -10.99 0.40
N GLU A 55 -8.80 -10.10 -0.35
CA GLU A 55 -8.96 -10.18 -1.81
C GLU A 55 -7.73 -9.71 -2.61
N ALA A 56 -6.68 -9.20 -1.95
CA ALA A 56 -5.51 -8.68 -2.63
C ALA A 56 -4.73 -9.77 -3.37
N ASP A 57 -4.43 -9.53 -4.64
CA ASP A 57 -3.51 -10.34 -5.43
C ASP A 57 -2.07 -10.15 -4.93
N ARG A 58 -1.44 -11.24 -4.49
CA ARG A 58 -0.09 -11.27 -3.94
C ARG A 58 0.98 -11.69 -4.96
N SER A 59 0.61 -11.88 -6.23
CA SER A 59 1.56 -12.22 -7.30
C SER A 59 2.52 -11.07 -7.65
N TYR A 60 2.21 -9.84 -7.23
CA TYR A 60 3.02 -8.66 -7.47
C TYR A 60 3.65 -8.11 -6.18
N PRO A 61 4.91 -7.65 -6.20
CA PRO A 61 5.55 -7.02 -5.05
C PRO A 61 4.93 -5.65 -4.74
N ILE A 62 5.01 -5.22 -3.48
CA ILE A 62 4.75 -3.84 -3.09
C ILE A 62 5.77 -2.89 -3.74
N ILE A 63 5.44 -1.60 -3.83
CA ILE A 63 6.34 -0.57 -4.36
C ILE A 63 6.74 0.35 -3.21
N VAL A 64 8.05 0.43 -2.96
CA VAL A 64 8.65 1.35 -2.00
C VAL A 64 9.58 2.33 -2.70
N THR A 65 9.80 3.49 -2.10
CA THR A 65 10.86 4.43 -2.52
C THR A 65 12.24 3.91 -2.09
N ALA A 66 13.32 4.53 -2.59
CA ALA A 66 14.68 4.17 -2.23
C ALA A 66 15.01 4.35 -0.74
N ASP A 67 14.32 5.28 -0.07
CA ASP A 67 14.34 5.54 1.37
C ASP A 67 13.33 4.70 2.17
N GLY A 68 12.63 3.76 1.52
CA GLY A 68 11.81 2.75 2.19
C GLY A 68 10.34 3.13 2.45
N LEU A 69 9.86 4.26 1.92
CA LEU A 69 8.46 4.68 2.06
C LEU A 69 7.55 3.87 1.16
N LEU A 70 6.39 3.45 1.67
CA LEU A 70 5.41 2.68 0.93
C LEU A 70 4.64 3.58 -0.04
N VAL A 71 4.79 3.29 -1.35
CA VAL A 71 4.11 4.04 -2.42
C VAL A 71 2.85 3.33 -2.89
N ASP A 72 2.91 1.99 -2.99
CA ASP A 72 1.77 1.17 -3.41
C ASP A 72 1.84 -0.22 -2.79
N GLY A 73 0.67 -0.78 -2.46
CA GLY A 73 0.55 -2.15 -1.98
C GLY A 73 0.25 -2.31 -0.50
N GLY A 74 -0.18 -1.27 0.21
CA GLY A 74 -0.55 -1.39 1.62
C GLY A 74 -1.65 -2.42 1.94
N HIS A 75 -2.51 -2.79 0.98
CA HIS A 75 -3.47 -3.91 1.18
C HIS A 75 -2.87 -5.30 0.91
N ARG A 76 -1.60 -5.39 0.49
CA ARG A 76 -0.88 -6.66 0.27
C ARG A 76 0.04 -7.02 1.44
N LEU A 77 0.27 -6.06 2.35
CA LEU A 77 0.85 -6.27 3.67
C LEU A 77 -0.25 -6.79 4.62
#